data_AF-A0A835Q1V3-F1
#
_entry.id   AF-A0A835Q1V3-F1
#
_cell.length_a   1.000
_cell.length_b   1.000
_cell.length_c   1.000
_cell.angle_alpha   90.00
_cell.angle_beta   90.00
_cell.angle_gamma   90.00
#
_symmetry.space_group_name_H-M   'P 1'
#
loop_
_entity.id
_entity.type
_entity.pdbx_description
1 polymer ?
#
loop_
_entity_poly.entity_id
_entity_poly.type
_entity_poly.pdbx_seq_one_letter_code
_entity_poly.pdbx_strand_id
1 'polypeptide(L)'
;MSLTRDMIILIARNFGNEDSIQTIISSKPISDGVFGEQLAEQLIRDGSLPLRIFCEWWLAKQKFNVIDSFILASFPGAIFNGCNGLSVKYQLPYGEDSSLADIFGHLENNRKKLGIEDYSISQATLETIFNDFATAE
;
A
#
# COMPACT_ATOMS: atom_id res chain seq x y z
N MET A 1 18.20 18.89 -4.28
CA MET A 1 16.97 19.58 -4.71
C MET A 1 15.82 19.07 -3.86
N SER A 2 15.03 19.96 -3.28
CA SER A 2 13.83 19.64 -2.49
C SER A 2 12.58 20.18 -3.19
N LEU A 3 11.44 19.59 -2.88
CA LEU A 3 10.14 19.95 -3.39
C LEU A 3 9.32 20.56 -2.25
N THR A 4 8.79 21.76 -2.47
CA THR A 4 7.81 22.35 -1.56
C THR A 4 6.43 21.74 -1.78
N ARG A 5 5.51 22.00 -0.86
CA ARG A 5 4.11 21.55 -0.97
C ARG A 5 3.47 21.96 -2.29
N ASP A 6 3.67 23.20 -2.73
CA ASP A 6 3.10 23.70 -3.98
C ASP A 6 3.67 22.98 -5.21
N MET A 7 4.97 22.66 -5.20
CA MET A 7 5.59 21.88 -6.26
C MET A 7 4.99 20.47 -6.33
N ILE A 8 4.76 19.83 -5.18
CA ILE A 8 4.14 18.50 -5.09
C ILE A 8 2.71 18.53 -5.64
N ILE A 9 1.91 19.55 -5.28
CA ILE A 9 0.55 19.73 -5.79
C ILE A 9 0.57 19.94 -7.31
N LEU A 10 1.48 20.77 -7.81
CA LEU A 10 1.60 21.05 -9.24
C LEU A 10 1.96 19.78 -10.03
N ILE A 11 2.89 18.97 -9.51
CA ILE A 11 3.26 17.69 -10.09
C ILE A 11 2.02 16.78 -10.14
N ALA A 12 1.32 16.59 -9.02
CA ALA A 12 0.16 15.69 -8.97
C ALA A 12 -0.97 16.09 -9.94
N ARG A 13 -1.25 17.39 -10.04
CA ARG A 13 -2.20 17.95 -11.02
C ARG A 13 -1.78 17.67 -12.45
N ASN A 14 -0.50 17.86 -12.77
CA ASN A 14 0.02 17.64 -14.12
C ASN A 14 0.01 16.16 -14.52
N PHE A 15 0.14 15.24 -13.56
CA PHE A 15 0.07 13.80 -13.79
C PHE A 15 -1.33 13.19 -13.59
N GLY A 16 -2.36 14.01 -13.32
CA GLY A 16 -3.75 13.57 -13.18
C GLY A 16 -3.98 12.59 -12.03
N ASN A 17 -3.17 12.65 -10.97
CA ASN A 17 -3.23 11.71 -9.85
C ASN A 17 -3.22 12.45 -8.51
N GLU A 18 -4.24 13.29 -8.33
CA GLU A 18 -4.40 14.14 -7.14
C GLU A 18 -4.80 13.35 -5.88
N ASP A 19 -5.41 12.17 -6.04
CA ASP A 19 -5.78 11.32 -4.91
C ASP A 19 -4.54 10.76 -4.20
N SER A 20 -3.49 10.44 -4.95
CA SER A 20 -2.25 9.87 -4.39
C SER A 20 -1.54 10.83 -3.43
N ILE A 21 -1.60 12.15 -3.65
CA ILE A 21 -0.98 13.14 -2.75
C ILE A 21 -1.80 13.44 -1.50
N GLN A 22 -3.06 13.02 -1.43
CA GLN A 22 -3.89 13.30 -0.25
C GLN A 22 -3.28 12.70 1.01
N THR A 23 -2.61 11.56 0.91
CA THR A 23 -1.91 10.92 2.04
C THR A 23 -0.83 11.79 2.66
N ILE A 24 -0.13 12.60 1.86
CA ILE A 24 0.96 13.48 2.35
C ILE A 24 0.54 14.94 2.56
N ILE A 25 -0.59 15.35 1.99
CA ILE A 25 -1.09 16.74 2.10
C ILE A 25 -2.22 16.86 3.13
N SER A 26 -3.04 15.82 3.29
CA SER A 26 -4.10 15.78 4.30
C SER A 26 -3.50 15.54 5.67
N SER A 27 -3.95 16.30 6.67
CA SER A 27 -3.57 16.12 8.08
C SER A 27 -4.28 14.94 8.76
N LYS A 28 -5.11 14.18 8.03
CA LYS A 28 -5.73 12.95 8.52
C LYS A 28 -4.91 11.77 8.00
N PRO A 29 -4.46 10.85 8.88
CA PRO A 29 -3.81 9.63 8.44
C PRO A 29 -4.83 8.83 7.64
N ILE A 30 -4.68 8.86 6.32
CA ILE A 30 -5.31 7.88 5.45
C ILE A 30 -4.45 6.64 5.62
N SER A 31 -5.07 5.48 5.88
CA SER A 31 -4.43 4.22 6.30
C SER A 31 -3.56 3.58 5.20
N ASP A 32 -2.62 4.34 4.66
CA ASP A 32 -1.66 3.94 3.61
C ASP A 32 -0.34 3.47 4.20
N GLY A 33 -0.24 3.37 5.52
CA GLY A 33 0.92 2.89 6.25
C GLY A 33 1.92 3.97 6.66
N VAL A 34 2.87 3.53 7.48
CA VAL A 34 3.86 4.34 8.23
C VAL A 34 4.72 5.23 7.31
N PHE A 35 4.96 4.81 6.08
CA PHE A 35 5.86 5.51 5.17
C PHE A 35 5.28 6.83 4.64
N GLY A 36 3.97 6.90 4.35
CA GLY A 36 3.31 8.14 3.91
C GLY A 36 3.22 9.18 5.03
N GLU A 37 2.91 8.72 6.25
CA GLU A 37 2.79 9.57 7.45
C GLU A 37 4.12 10.27 7.77
N GLN A 38 5.24 9.53 7.73
CA GLN A 38 6.57 10.11 7.95
C GLN A 38 6.92 11.22 6.96
N LEU A 39 6.50 11.09 5.70
CA LEU A 39 6.74 12.12 4.68
C LEU A 39 5.83 13.34 4.88
N ALA A 40 4.59 13.12 5.29
CA ALA A 40 3.68 14.19 5.66
C ALA A 40 4.27 15.02 6.81
N GLU A 41 4.75 14.35 7.87
CA GLU A 41 5.40 14.99 9.01
C GLU A 41 6.65 15.77 8.62
N GLN A 42 7.51 15.19 7.77
CA GLN A 42 8.70 15.90 7.26
C GLN A 42 8.31 17.13 6.44
N LEU A 43 7.30 17.02 5.58
CA LEU A 43 6.82 18.14 4.78
C LEU A 43 6.24 19.26 5.66
N ILE A 44 5.53 18.89 6.74
CA ILE A 44 4.97 19.85 7.71
C ILE A 44 6.10 20.53 8.50
N ARG A 45 7.08 19.77 8.97
CA ARG A 45 8.16 20.25 9.84
C ARG A 45 9.18 21.09 9.08
N ASP A 46 9.62 20.61 7.92
CA ASP A 46 10.76 21.17 7.18
C ASP A 46 10.31 22.02 5.96
N GLY A 47 8.99 22.07 5.69
CA GLY A 47 8.39 22.84 4.58
C GLY A 47 8.71 22.30 3.17
N SER A 48 9.52 21.25 3.08
CA SER A 48 9.92 20.63 1.82
C SER A 48 10.33 19.17 2.02
N LEU A 49 10.31 18.39 0.93
CA LEU A 49 10.79 17.02 0.88
C LEU A 49 11.94 16.88 -0.12
N PRO A 50 12.98 16.07 0.16
CA PRO A 50 13.99 15.77 -0.85
C PRO A 50 13.35 15.13 -2.09
N LEU A 51 13.69 15.62 -3.29
CA LEU A 51 13.13 15.13 -4.56
C LEU A 51 13.22 13.61 -4.69
N ARG A 52 14.37 13.03 -4.30
CA ARG A 52 14.60 11.58 -4.34
C ARG A 52 13.54 10.82 -3.54
N ILE A 53 13.33 11.23 -2.29
CA ILE A 53 12.40 10.57 -1.37
C ILE A 53 10.97 10.68 -1.89
N PHE A 54 10.58 11.85 -2.39
CA PHE A 54 9.29 12.03 -3.05
C PHE A 54 9.14 11.12 -4.26
N CYS A 55 10.14 11.02 -5.14
CA CYS A 55 10.07 10.15 -6.31
C CYS A 55 9.97 8.67 -5.94
N GLU A 56 10.74 8.22 -4.95
CA GLU A 56 10.69 6.84 -4.44
C GLU A 56 9.28 6.52 -3.91
N TRP A 57 8.73 7.38 -3.06
CA TRP A 57 7.37 7.24 -2.56
C TRP A 57 6.32 7.27 -3.67
N TRP A 58 6.42 8.23 -4.60
CA TRP A 58 5.48 8.37 -5.71
C TRP A 58 5.43 7.10 -6.56
N LEU A 59 6.60 6.58 -6.94
CA LEU A 59 6.71 5.37 -7.74
C LEU A 59 6.19 4.14 -6.99
N ALA A 60 6.50 4.01 -5.69
CA ALA A 60 5.97 2.94 -4.86
C ALA A 60 4.44 3.00 -4.77
N LYS A 61 3.88 4.19 -4.55
CA LYS A 61 2.43 4.42 -4.46
C LYS A 61 1.72 4.04 -5.76
N GLN A 62 2.25 4.42 -6.92
CA GLN A 62 1.70 4.01 -8.22
C GLN A 62 1.67 2.49 -8.37
N LYS A 63 2.76 1.80 -8.00
CA LYS A 63 2.82 0.34 -8.04
C LYS A 63 1.81 -0.31 -7.08
N PHE A 64 1.69 0.21 -5.87
CA PHE A 64 0.71 -0.29 -4.90
C PHE A 64 -0.72 -0.12 -5.39
N ASN A 65 -1.08 1.00 -6.03
CA ASN A 65 -2.43 1.17 -6.57
C ASN A 65 -2.77 0.12 -7.65
N VAL A 66 -1.79 -0.29 -8.46
CA VAL A 66 -1.97 -1.36 -9.46
C VAL A 66 -2.19 -2.72 -8.78
N ILE A 67 -1.39 -3.03 -7.76
CA ILE A 67 -1.52 -4.27 -6.98
C ILE A 67 -2.87 -4.28 -6.24
N ASP A 68 -3.24 -3.18 -5.60
CA ASP A 68 -4.48 -3.02 -4.87
C ASP A 68 -5.70 -3.25 -5.77
N SER A 69 -5.72 -2.60 -6.94
CA SER A 69 -6.76 -2.81 -7.95
C SER A 69 -6.84 -4.27 -8.39
N PHE A 70 -5.69 -4.93 -8.59
CA PHE A 70 -5.64 -6.34 -8.95
C PHE A 70 -6.18 -7.25 -7.84
N ILE A 71 -5.79 -7.01 -6.59
CA ILE A 71 -6.23 -7.81 -5.44
C ILE A 71 -7.72 -7.65 -5.22
N LEU A 72 -8.24 -6.42 -5.20
CA LEU A 72 -9.67 -6.15 -4.99
C LEU A 72 -10.55 -6.70 -6.13
N ALA A 73 -10.04 -6.72 -7.37
CA ALA A 73 -10.73 -7.34 -8.49
C ALA A 73 -10.69 -8.87 -8.44
N SER A 74 -9.58 -9.46 -7.97
CA SER A 74 -9.37 -10.91 -7.93
C SER A 74 -10.03 -11.57 -6.71
N PHE A 75 -10.09 -10.85 -5.60
CA PHE A 75 -10.58 -11.33 -4.31
C PHE A 75 -11.54 -10.30 -3.71
N PRO A 76 -12.80 -10.26 -4.18
CA PRO A 76 -13.80 -9.32 -3.69
C PRO A 76 -13.99 -9.46 -2.17
N GLY A 77 -13.79 -8.38 -1.43
CA GLY A 77 -13.81 -8.39 0.04
C GLY A 77 -12.45 -8.57 0.71
N ALA A 78 -11.35 -8.56 -0.06
CA ALA A 78 -10.01 -8.45 0.51
C ALA A 78 -9.86 -7.14 1.31
N ILE A 79 -9.20 -7.24 2.46
CA ILE A 79 -8.96 -6.13 3.39
C ILE A 79 -7.47 -5.80 3.35
N PHE A 80 -7.14 -4.52 3.22
CA PHE A 80 -5.75 -4.06 3.34
C PHE A 80 -5.35 -4.00 4.82
N ASN A 81 -4.27 -4.68 5.18
CA ASN A 81 -3.76 -4.77 6.56
C ASN A 81 -2.46 -3.95 6.75
N GLY A 82 -2.12 -3.07 5.82
CA GLY A 82 -0.96 -2.19 5.92
C GLY A 82 0.19 -2.56 4.98
N CYS A 83 1.22 -1.73 5.01
CA CYS A 83 2.46 -1.93 4.26
C CYS A 83 3.69 -1.79 5.16
N ASN A 84 4.76 -2.48 4.79
CA ASN A 84 6.08 -2.34 5.41
C ASN A 84 7.13 -2.21 4.30
N GLY A 85 7.68 -1.00 4.14
CA GLY A 85 8.55 -0.68 3.01
C GLY A 85 7.84 -0.91 1.67
N LEU A 86 8.40 -1.78 0.82
CA LEU A 86 7.84 -2.15 -0.48
C LEU A 86 6.91 -3.38 -0.44
N SER A 87 6.55 -3.85 0.76
CA SER A 87 5.63 -4.98 0.96
C SER A 87 4.25 -4.49 1.39
N VAL A 88 3.20 -5.07 0.82
CA VAL A 88 1.80 -4.84 1.18
C VAL A 88 1.18 -6.12 1.71
N LYS A 89 0.35 -6.00 2.74
CA LYS A 89 -0.34 -7.13 3.38
C LYS A 89 -1.83 -7.00 3.16
N TYR A 90 -2.44 -8.09 2.69
CA TYR A 90 -3.88 -8.20 2.55
C TYR A 90 -4.39 -9.41 3.33
N GLN A 91 -5.57 -9.26 3.92
CA GLN A 91 -6.37 -10.35 4.40
C GLN A 91 -7.41 -10.69 3.34
N LEU A 92 -7.34 -11.90 2.80
CA LEU A 92 -8.29 -12.38 1.80
C LEU A 92 -9.52 -12.97 2.50
N PRO A 93 -10.73 -12.83 1.91
CA PRO A 93 -11.93 -13.46 2.44
C PRO A 93 -11.79 -14.99 2.38
N TYR A 94 -12.35 -15.67 3.37
CA TYR A 94 -12.43 -17.12 3.36
C TYR A 94 -13.61 -17.53 2.45
N GLY A 95 -13.31 -17.95 1.23
CA GLY A 95 -14.29 -18.46 0.27
C GLY A 95 -14.26 -19.97 0.20
N GLU A 96 -15.42 -20.63 0.17
CA GLU A 96 -15.53 -22.08 -0.05
C GLU A 96 -14.99 -22.48 -1.45
N ASP A 97 -14.95 -21.53 -2.39
CA ASP A 97 -14.62 -21.75 -3.81
C ASP A 97 -13.14 -21.41 -4.18
N SER A 98 -12.26 -21.16 -3.22
CA SER A 98 -10.87 -20.77 -3.52
C SER A 98 -9.87 -21.42 -2.58
N SER A 99 -9.19 -22.46 -3.07
CA SER A 99 -8.10 -23.09 -2.32
C SER A 99 -6.85 -22.20 -2.32
N LEU A 100 -5.93 -22.43 -1.37
CA LEU A 100 -4.61 -21.78 -1.37
C LEU A 100 -3.86 -21.99 -2.68
N ALA A 101 -4.05 -23.14 -3.34
CA ALA A 101 -3.43 -23.43 -4.63
C ALA A 101 -3.99 -22.55 -5.75
N ASP A 102 -5.29 -22.26 -5.75
CA ASP A 102 -5.92 -21.38 -6.73
C ASP A 102 -5.43 -19.94 -6.56
N ILE A 103 -5.37 -19.45 -5.32
CA ILE A 103 -4.86 -18.11 -4.99
C ILE A 103 -3.38 -17.99 -5.41
N PHE A 104 -2.57 -19.01 -5.08
CA PHE A 104 -1.16 -19.04 -5.47
C PHE A 104 -0.99 -19.03 -6.98
N GLY A 105 -1.73 -19.88 -7.71
CA GLY A 105 -1.66 -19.94 -9.17
C GLY A 105 -2.08 -18.63 -9.82
N HIS A 106 -3.12 -17.99 -9.31
CA HIS A 106 -3.59 -16.69 -9.82
C HIS A 106 -2.57 -15.57 -9.62
N LEU A 107 -1.92 -15.53 -8.44
CA LEU A 107 -0.85 -14.58 -8.16
C LEU A 107 0.39 -14.84 -9.03
N GLU A 108 0.87 -16.08 -9.13
CA GLU A 108 2.06 -16.41 -9.92
C GLU A 108 1.87 -16.07 -11.40
N ASN A 109 0.69 -16.36 -11.96
CA ASN A 109 0.35 -16.04 -13.35
C ASN A 109 0.39 -14.54 -13.66
N ASN A 110 0.22 -13.68 -12.65
CA ASN A 110 0.22 -12.23 -12.79
C ASN A 110 1.47 -11.56 -12.20
N ARG A 111 2.30 -12.28 -11.45
CA ARG A 111 3.46 -11.78 -10.69
C ARG A 111 4.35 -10.86 -11.51
N LYS A 112 4.79 -11.33 -12.68
CA LYS A 112 5.68 -10.56 -13.59
C LYS A 112 5.02 -9.28 -14.11
N LYS A 113 3.72 -9.33 -14.42
CA LYS A 113 2.97 -8.16 -14.94
C LYS A 113 2.78 -7.10 -13.85
N LEU A 114 2.57 -7.55 -12.62
CA LEU A 114 2.43 -6.69 -11.44
C LEU A 114 3.78 -6.18 -10.90
N GLY A 115 4.90 -6.75 -11.38
CA GLY A 115 6.24 -6.40 -10.90
C GLY A 115 6.50 -6.81 -9.45
N ILE A 116 5.82 -7.88 -8.99
CA ILE A 116 6.00 -8.45 -7.65
C ILE A 116 7.27 -9.31 -7.66
N GLU A 117 8.22 -8.99 -6.79
CA GLU A 117 9.47 -9.75 -6.67
C GLU A 117 9.24 -11.10 -5.97
N ASP A 118 8.63 -11.07 -4.79
CA ASP A 118 8.29 -12.23 -3.99
C ASP A 118 6.95 -12.02 -3.27
N TYR A 119 6.29 -13.11 -2.86
CA TYR A 119 5.08 -13.08 -2.08
C TYR A 119 4.93 -14.35 -1.23
N SER A 120 4.23 -14.22 -0.11
CA SER A 120 3.85 -15.34 0.75
C SER A 120 2.34 -15.34 0.96
N ILE A 121 1.73 -16.52 0.92
CA ILE A 121 0.33 -16.71 1.30
C ILE A 121 0.31 -17.67 2.49
N SER A 122 -0.39 -17.28 3.55
CA SER A 122 -0.58 -18.13 4.71
C SER A 122 -2.03 -18.07 5.16
N GLN A 123 -2.49 -19.18 5.74
CA GLN A 123 -3.75 -19.21 6.46
C GLN A 123 -3.48 -18.84 7.92
N ALA A 124 -4.32 -17.98 8.51
CA ALA A 124 -4.23 -17.69 9.93
C ALA A 124 -4.48 -18.97 10.72
N THR A 125 -3.59 -19.29 11.65
CA THR A 125 -3.80 -20.40 12.59
C THR A 125 -4.69 -19.93 13.74
N LEU A 126 -5.29 -20.87 14.48
CA LEU A 126 -6.00 -20.53 15.72
C LEU A 126 -5.10 -19.77 16.70
N GLU A 127 -3.82 -20.10 16.76
CA GLU A 127 -2.84 -19.39 17.58
C GLU A 127 -2.64 -17.93 17.15
N THR A 128 -2.54 -17.66 15.84
CA THR A 128 -2.48 -16.30 15.30
C THR A 128 -3.76 -15.51 15.63
N ILE A 129 -4.92 -16.13 15.47
CA ILE A 129 -6.20 -15.50 15.81
C ILE A 129 -6.26 -15.16 17.32
N PHE A 130 -5.81 -16.07 18.18
CA PHE A 130 -5.75 -15.82 19.63
C PHE A 130 -4.77 -14.72 20.02
N ASN A 131 -3.60 -14.66 19.40
CA ASN A 131 -2.62 -13.59 19.65
C ASN A 131 -3.12 -12.22 19.18
N ASP A 132 -3.83 -12.15 18.04
CA ASP A 132 -4.43 -10.91 17.56
C ASP A 132 -5.49 -10.40 18.56
N PHE A 133 -6.28 -11.30 19.18
CA PHE A 133 -7.19 -10.91 20.26
C PHE A 133 -6.44 -10.41 21.51
N ALA A 134 -5.30 -11.01 21.86
CA ALA A 134 -4.55 -10.66 23.06
C ALA A 134 -3.69 -9.37 22.92
N THR A 135 -3.36 -8.97 21.69
CA THR A 135 -2.60 -7.73 21.41
C THR A 135 -3.47 -6.54 21.07
N ALA A 136 -4.79 -6.74 20.94
CA ALA A 136 -5.78 -5.68 20.79
C ALA A 136 -6.29 -5.12 22.14
N GLU A 137 -5.78 -5.63 23.28
CA GLU A 137 -6.02 -5.14 24.65
C GLU A 137 -4.91 -4.19 25.14
#